data_AF-X0UAW6-F1
#
_entry.id   AF-X0UAW6-F1
#
_cell.length_a   1.000
_cell.length_b   1.000
_cell.length_c   1.000
_cell.angle_alpha   90.00
_cell.angle_beta   90.00
_cell.angle_gamma   90.00
#
_symmetry.space_group_name_H-M   'P 1'
#
loop_
_entity.id
_entity.type
_entity.pdbx_description
1 polymer ?
#
loop_
_entity_poly.entity_id
_entity_poly.type
_entity_poly.pdbx_seq_one_letter_code
_entity_poly.pdbx_strand_id
1 'polypeptide(L)'
;ELSEQSSERKKAEEALRESESKYRILIENLPQKIFLKDKNSVYVFCNDNLARDFKIKSEEITGKTDYDLVPKELAEKYRADDKRIIESGETKAIEEKYIQEGEERIIHTVKTPVKDEQGNIIGVLGIFWDITDFKQAQEKLSKYRERMARAEELASLGTLSATVAHEITQPLTVIRLLIENALTKLEATSSPETVTKRLKDSLTEVSNITSIVERFRNFARRSSEEIVREIELGVVGERVVKLLNESARRARITLHLNGMDKLPLVYLNEKDMEQLFFALTD
;
A
#
# COMPACT_ATOMS: atom_id res chain seq x y z
N GLU A 1 -21.03 8.22 -70.28
CA GLU A 1 -20.49 9.55 -69.91
C GLU A 1 -21.26 10.25 -68.78
N LEU A 2 -22.33 11.03 -69.01
CA LEU A 2 -23.03 11.77 -67.92
C LEU A 2 -23.60 10.88 -66.79
N SER A 3 -24.13 9.70 -67.13
CA SER A 3 -24.63 8.72 -66.14
C SER A 3 -23.51 7.98 -65.39
N GLU A 4 -22.34 7.81 -66.01
CA GLU A 4 -21.18 7.19 -65.36
C GLU A 4 -20.52 8.18 -64.40
N GLN A 5 -20.35 9.44 -64.82
CA GLN A 5 -19.84 10.52 -63.98
C GLN A 5 -20.73 10.75 -62.74
N SER A 6 -22.05 10.63 -62.88
CA SER A 6 -22.99 10.68 -61.74
C SER A 6 -22.88 9.46 -60.82
N SER A 7 -22.60 8.27 -61.38
CA SER A 7 -22.42 7.04 -60.60
C SER A 7 -21.11 7.05 -59.82
N GLU A 8 -20.01 7.47 -60.44
CA GLU A 8 -18.70 7.59 -59.81
C GLU A 8 -18.69 8.63 -58.69
N ARG A 9 -19.30 9.80 -58.93
CA ARG A 9 -19.45 10.83 -57.90
C ARG A 9 -20.22 10.32 -56.69
N LYS A 10 -21.34 9.63 -56.89
CA LYS A 10 -22.13 9.05 -55.79
C LYS A 10 -21.34 8.00 -55.01
N LYS A 11 -20.57 7.15 -55.69
CA LYS A 11 -19.70 6.16 -55.02
C LYS A 11 -18.61 6.83 -54.19
N ALA A 12 -18.01 7.91 -54.69
CA ALA A 12 -17.01 8.66 -53.95
C ALA A 12 -17.59 9.39 -52.73
N GLU A 13 -18.76 10.03 -52.88
CA GLU A 13 -19.48 10.68 -51.78
C GLU A 13 -19.91 9.66 -50.70
N GLU A 14 -20.39 8.49 -51.09
CA GLU A 14 -20.76 7.41 -50.17
C GLU A 14 -19.53 6.86 -49.41
N ALA A 15 -18.43 6.60 -50.13
CA ALA A 15 -17.19 6.13 -49.52
C ALA A 15 -16.61 7.14 -48.51
N LEU A 16 -16.67 8.44 -48.83
CA LEU A 16 -16.28 9.51 -47.93
C LEU A 16 -17.17 9.53 -46.69
N ARG A 17 -18.49 9.49 -46.85
CA ARG A 17 -19.46 9.46 -45.75
C ARG A 17 -19.26 8.25 -44.84
N GLU A 18 -19.02 7.07 -45.41
CA GLU A 18 -18.72 5.86 -44.64
C GLU A 18 -17.43 6.01 -43.84
N SER A 19 -16.39 6.59 -44.44
CA SER A 19 -15.10 6.82 -43.78
C SER A 19 -15.24 7.80 -42.61
N GLU A 20 -15.87 8.96 -42.83
CA GLU A 20 -16.15 9.95 -41.78
C GLU A 20 -16.99 9.36 -40.65
N SER A 21 -18.01 8.56 -40.98
CA SER A 21 -18.85 7.91 -39.99
C SER A 21 -18.06 6.91 -39.14
N LYS A 22 -17.19 6.11 -39.77
CA LYS A 22 -16.30 5.17 -39.06
C LYS A 22 -15.38 5.90 -38.09
N TYR A 23 -14.71 6.96 -38.52
CA TYR A 23 -13.81 7.72 -37.65
C TYR A 23 -14.54 8.40 -36.51
N ARG A 24 -15.72 8.97 -36.77
CA ARG A 24 -16.56 9.55 -35.73
C ARG A 24 -16.92 8.51 -34.67
N ILE A 25 -17.42 7.34 -35.08
CA ILE A 25 -17.75 6.26 -34.13
C ILE A 25 -16.55 5.89 -33.26
N LEU A 26 -15.35 5.74 -33.85
CA LEU A 26 -14.16 5.40 -33.09
C LEU A 26 -13.83 6.47 -32.03
N ILE A 27 -13.80 7.74 -32.43
CA ILE A 27 -13.42 8.85 -31.56
C ILE A 27 -14.44 9.10 -30.44
N GLU A 28 -15.74 8.94 -30.74
CA GLU A 28 -16.79 9.11 -29.74
C GLU A 28 -16.85 7.98 -28.71
N ASN A 29 -16.37 6.77 -29.05
CA ASN A 29 -16.38 5.62 -28.14
C ASN A 29 -15.08 5.47 -27.33
N LEU A 30 -14.05 6.27 -27.62
CA LEU A 30 -12.83 6.32 -26.79
C LEU A 30 -13.16 6.97 -25.44
N PRO A 31 -12.68 6.45 -24.29
CA PRO A 31 -12.90 7.06 -22.98
C PRO A 31 -12.12 8.37 -22.79
N GLN A 32 -11.11 8.64 -23.62
CA GLN A 32 -10.32 9.86 -23.59
C GLN A 32 -11.15 11.08 -24.00
N LYS A 33 -10.72 12.24 -23.51
CA LYS A 33 -11.21 13.55 -23.95
C LYS A 33 -10.30 14.04 -25.06
N ILE A 34 -10.89 14.35 -26.22
CA ILE A 34 -10.14 14.64 -27.44
C ILE A 34 -10.59 15.99 -27.99
N PHE A 35 -9.64 16.84 -28.36
CA PHE A 35 -9.88 18.07 -29.10
C PHE A 35 -8.89 18.30 -30.22
N LEU A 36 -9.34 18.98 -31.25
CA LEU A 36 -8.51 19.56 -32.30
C LEU A 36 -8.72 21.06 -32.30
N LYS A 37 -7.62 21.81 -32.25
CA LYS A 37 -7.62 23.26 -32.43
C LYS A 37 -6.83 23.66 -33.65
N ASP A 38 -7.21 24.77 -34.28
CA ASP A 38 -6.42 25.40 -35.33
C ASP A 38 -5.19 26.14 -34.76
N LYS A 39 -4.38 26.71 -35.64
CA LYS A 39 -3.21 27.55 -35.30
C LYS A 39 -3.50 28.78 -34.44
N ASN A 40 -4.76 29.19 -34.31
CA ASN A 40 -5.21 30.31 -33.48
C ASN A 40 -5.84 29.83 -32.16
N SER A 41 -5.69 28.54 -31.82
CA SER A 41 -6.32 27.90 -30.66
C SER A 41 -7.85 28.03 -30.66
N VAL A 42 -8.48 27.95 -31.84
CA VAL A 42 -9.93 27.84 -32.01
C VAL A 42 -10.26 26.35 -32.14
N TYR A 43 -11.26 25.87 -31.39
CA TYR A 43 -11.70 24.48 -31.47
C TYR A 43 -12.31 24.19 -32.84
N VAL A 44 -11.74 23.23 -33.56
CA VAL A 44 -12.23 22.73 -34.86
C VAL A 44 -13.06 21.45 -34.67
N PHE A 45 -12.72 20.67 -33.65
CA PHE A 45 -13.41 19.43 -33.32
C PHE A 45 -13.18 19.08 -31.84
N CYS A 46 -14.14 18.40 -31.24
CA CYS A 46 -13.96 17.65 -30.00
C CYS A 46 -14.90 16.45 -29.97
N ASN A 47 -14.58 15.45 -29.15
CA ASN A 47 -15.51 14.35 -28.89
C ASN A 47 -16.47 14.70 -27.75
N ASP A 48 -17.56 13.95 -27.64
CA ASP A 48 -18.61 14.15 -26.64
C ASP A 48 -18.07 13.99 -25.21
N ASN A 49 -17.02 13.20 -25.01
CA ASN A 49 -16.40 13.07 -23.69
C ASN A 49 -15.81 14.38 -23.18
N LEU A 50 -15.17 15.16 -24.05
CA LEU A 50 -14.71 16.49 -23.68
C LEU A 50 -15.90 17.43 -23.47
N ALA A 51 -16.88 17.39 -24.37
CA ALA A 51 -18.04 18.28 -24.32
C ALA A 51 -18.84 18.14 -23.01
N ARG A 52 -18.91 16.91 -22.47
CA ARG A 52 -19.54 16.63 -21.17
C ARG A 52 -18.91 17.38 -19.99
N ASP A 53 -17.61 17.70 -20.03
CA ASP A 53 -16.99 18.52 -18.97
C ASP A 53 -17.54 19.94 -18.96
N PHE A 54 -17.88 20.47 -20.14
CA PHE A 54 -18.45 21.81 -20.31
C PHE A 54 -19.98 21.83 -20.26
N LYS A 55 -20.63 20.65 -20.15
CA LYS A 55 -22.10 20.50 -20.08
C LYS A 55 -22.83 21.09 -21.29
N ILE A 56 -22.18 21.06 -22.45
CA ILE A 56 -22.72 21.48 -23.75
C ILE A 56 -22.48 20.38 -24.79
N LYS A 57 -23.06 20.52 -25.99
CA LYS A 57 -22.81 19.56 -27.09
C LYS A 57 -21.46 19.82 -27.77
N SER A 58 -20.87 18.78 -28.34
CA SER A 58 -19.59 18.88 -29.06
C SER A 58 -19.65 19.84 -30.26
N GLU A 59 -20.82 19.96 -30.92
CA GLU A 59 -21.03 20.90 -32.00
C GLU A 59 -21.03 22.37 -31.52
N GLU A 60 -21.42 22.63 -30.28
CA GLU A 60 -21.42 23.97 -29.69
C GLU A 60 -20.02 24.45 -29.30
N ILE A 61 -19.06 23.53 -29.17
CA ILE A 61 -17.65 23.86 -28.88
C ILE A 61 -16.92 24.32 -30.13
N THR A 62 -17.32 23.82 -31.30
CA THR A 62 -16.67 24.17 -32.57
C THR A 62 -16.79 25.68 -32.83
N GLY A 63 -15.65 26.32 -33.13
CA GLY A 63 -15.55 27.76 -33.34
C GLY A 63 -15.31 28.58 -32.06
N LYS A 64 -15.39 27.98 -30.87
CA LYS A 64 -15.03 28.64 -29.60
C LYS A 64 -13.53 28.66 -29.36
N THR A 65 -13.09 29.48 -28.43
CA THR A 65 -11.74 29.52 -27.87
C THR A 65 -11.74 29.06 -26.42
N ASP A 66 -10.56 28.84 -25.83
CA ASP A 66 -10.47 28.54 -24.40
C ASP A 66 -11.09 29.63 -23.51
N TYR A 67 -11.06 30.90 -23.95
CA TYR A 67 -11.66 32.01 -23.21
C TYR A 67 -13.19 31.92 -23.10
N ASP A 68 -13.83 31.18 -24.00
CA ASP A 68 -15.28 30.97 -23.99
C ASP A 68 -15.71 29.82 -23.07
N LEU A 69 -14.75 28.97 -22.65
CA LEU A 69 -15.02 27.68 -21.99
C LEU A 69 -14.45 27.59 -20.57
N VAL A 70 -13.32 28.25 -20.30
CA VAL A 70 -12.64 28.17 -19.00
C VAL A 70 -12.24 29.56 -18.48
N PRO A 71 -11.95 29.70 -17.16
CA PRO A 71 -11.45 30.95 -16.59
C PRO A 71 -10.20 31.46 -17.31
N LYS A 72 -10.02 32.78 -17.32
CA LYS A 72 -9.01 33.49 -18.11
C LYS A 72 -7.59 32.95 -17.89
N GLU A 73 -7.21 32.72 -16.64
CA GLU A 73 -5.87 32.25 -16.26
C GLU A 73 -5.59 30.87 -16.86
N LEU A 74 -6.62 30.01 -16.89
CA LEU A 74 -6.52 28.67 -17.45
C LEU A 74 -6.51 28.70 -18.98
N ALA A 75 -7.32 29.58 -19.59
CA ALA A 75 -7.31 29.81 -21.02
C ALA A 75 -5.95 30.31 -21.52
N GLU A 76 -5.33 31.26 -20.81
CA GLU A 76 -3.99 31.77 -21.12
C GLU A 76 -2.94 30.66 -21.05
N LYS A 77 -2.98 29.83 -19.99
CA LYS A 77 -2.11 28.65 -19.87
C LYS A 77 -2.28 27.71 -21.06
N TYR A 78 -3.52 27.31 -21.39
CA TYR A 78 -3.78 26.35 -22.47
C TYR A 78 -3.33 26.87 -23.83
N ARG A 79 -3.58 28.15 -24.14
CA ARG A 79 -3.14 28.78 -25.39
C ARG A 79 -1.61 28.91 -25.44
N ALA A 80 -0.95 29.20 -24.33
CA ALA A 80 0.51 29.19 -24.25
C ALA A 80 1.08 27.79 -24.48
N ASP A 81 0.44 26.75 -23.96
CA ASP A 81 0.81 25.36 -24.23
C ASP A 81 0.66 25.02 -25.70
N ASP A 82 -0.49 25.34 -26.31
CA ASP A 82 -0.76 25.08 -27.73
C ASP A 82 0.27 25.80 -28.62
N LYS A 83 0.58 27.06 -28.32
CA LYS A 83 1.62 27.83 -29.02
C LYS A 83 2.98 27.14 -28.94
N ARG A 84 3.38 26.66 -27.76
CA ARG A 84 4.66 25.94 -27.59
C ARG A 84 4.71 24.64 -28.40
N ILE A 85 3.60 23.93 -28.53
CA ILE A 85 3.50 22.73 -29.37
C ILE A 85 3.67 23.07 -30.85
N ILE A 86 2.99 24.12 -31.31
CA ILE A 86 3.10 24.59 -32.70
C ILE A 86 4.53 25.06 -33.01
N GLU A 87 5.14 25.86 -32.14
CA GLU A 87 6.48 26.41 -32.35
C GLU A 87 7.57 25.34 -32.30
N SER A 88 7.45 24.36 -31.40
CA SER A 88 8.42 23.27 -31.30
C SER A 88 8.24 22.23 -32.39
N GLY A 89 7.01 22.02 -32.87
CA GLY A 89 6.69 20.91 -33.77
C GLY A 89 6.83 19.52 -33.13
N GLU A 90 6.87 19.46 -31.78
CA GLU A 90 7.06 18.24 -31.01
C GLU A 90 5.82 17.88 -30.19
N THR A 91 5.57 16.58 -30.05
CA THR A 91 4.56 16.06 -29.12
C THR A 91 5.05 16.19 -27.68
N LYS A 92 4.16 16.64 -26.77
CA LYS A 92 4.44 16.64 -25.32
C LYS A 92 3.37 15.88 -24.57
N ALA A 93 3.81 15.15 -23.55
CA ALA A 93 2.98 14.45 -22.60
C ALA A 93 3.29 14.95 -21.18
N ILE A 94 2.28 15.35 -20.43
CA ILE A 94 2.43 15.86 -19.06
C ILE A 94 1.34 15.29 -18.15
N GLU A 95 1.66 15.16 -16.87
CA GLU A 95 0.66 14.93 -15.83
C GLU A 95 0.33 16.26 -15.17
N GLU A 96 -0.96 16.57 -15.03
CA GLU A 96 -1.38 17.84 -14.48
C GLU A 96 -2.68 17.71 -13.67
N LYS A 97 -2.92 18.71 -12.83
CA LYS A 97 -4.17 18.82 -12.07
C LYS A 97 -5.26 19.37 -12.97
N TYR A 98 -6.42 18.74 -12.90
CA TYR A 98 -7.62 19.11 -13.63
C TYR A 98 -8.79 19.19 -12.67
N ILE A 99 -9.55 20.27 -12.71
CA ILE A 99 -10.75 20.41 -11.89
C ILE A 99 -11.93 19.98 -12.73
N GLN A 100 -12.55 18.86 -12.35
CA GLN A 100 -13.76 18.36 -12.97
C GLN A 100 -14.88 18.38 -11.93
N GLU A 101 -15.93 19.16 -12.18
CA GLU A 101 -17.09 19.30 -11.28
C GLU A 101 -16.73 19.71 -9.82
N GLY A 102 -15.64 20.44 -9.64
CA GLY A 102 -15.16 20.88 -8.33
C GLY A 102 -14.23 19.88 -7.63
N GLU A 103 -14.01 18.71 -8.21
CA GLU A 103 -13.03 17.74 -7.72
C GLU A 103 -11.69 17.88 -8.46
N GLU A 104 -10.59 17.84 -7.71
CA GLU A 104 -9.25 17.78 -8.29
C GLU A 104 -8.94 16.36 -8.75
N ARG A 105 -8.65 16.21 -10.04
CA ARG A 105 -8.21 14.98 -10.69
C ARG A 105 -6.79 15.14 -11.19
N ILE A 106 -6.04 14.04 -11.26
CA ILE A 106 -4.76 13.98 -11.95
C ILE A 106 -5.04 13.45 -13.34
N ILE A 107 -4.77 14.25 -14.37
CA ILE A 107 -4.90 13.83 -15.76
C ILE A 107 -3.54 13.63 -16.40
N HIS A 108 -3.48 12.75 -17.39
CA HIS A 108 -2.38 12.67 -18.32
C HIS A 108 -2.81 13.33 -19.64
N THR A 109 -2.11 14.38 -20.04
CA THR A 109 -2.39 15.18 -21.24
C THR A 109 -1.30 14.98 -22.27
N VAL A 110 -1.69 14.61 -23.48
CA VAL A 110 -0.81 14.54 -24.66
C VAL A 110 -1.26 15.57 -25.68
N LYS A 111 -0.35 16.44 -26.12
CA LYS A 111 -0.57 17.41 -27.20
C LYS A 111 0.41 17.18 -28.33
N THR A 112 -0.09 17.10 -29.56
CA THR A 112 0.68 16.82 -30.77
C THR A 112 0.36 17.86 -31.84
N PRO A 113 1.36 18.42 -32.56
CA PRO A 113 1.08 19.30 -33.68
C PRO A 113 0.45 18.53 -34.83
N VAL A 114 -0.62 19.08 -35.39
CA VAL A 114 -1.29 18.52 -36.57
C VAL A 114 -0.71 19.15 -37.82
N LYS A 115 -0.37 18.31 -38.80
CA LYS A 115 0.26 18.72 -40.06
C LYS A 115 -0.66 18.45 -41.24
N ASP A 116 -0.63 19.33 -42.23
CA ASP A 116 -1.24 19.09 -43.54
C ASP A 116 -0.39 18.11 -44.39
N GLU A 117 -0.87 17.80 -45.60
CA GLU A 117 -0.17 16.92 -46.55
C GLU A 117 1.20 17.47 -47.00
N GLN A 118 1.41 18.78 -46.87
CA GLN A 118 2.66 19.46 -47.20
C GLN A 118 3.62 19.55 -45.99
N GLY A 119 3.19 19.06 -44.82
CA GLY A 119 3.98 19.06 -43.59
C GLY A 119 3.89 20.36 -42.78
N ASN A 120 3.06 21.33 -43.18
CA ASN A 120 2.86 22.56 -42.42
C ASN A 120 2.00 22.28 -41.18
N ILE A 121 2.37 22.86 -40.04
CA ILE A 121 1.56 22.75 -38.83
C ILE A 121 0.30 23.59 -38.98
N ILE A 122 -0.85 22.94 -38.92
CA ILE A 122 -2.18 23.55 -39.06
C ILE A 122 -2.94 23.68 -37.75
N GLY A 123 -2.43 23.07 -36.67
CA GLY A 123 -3.11 23.10 -35.38
C GLY A 123 -2.50 22.16 -34.34
N VAL A 124 -3.28 21.86 -33.30
CA VAL A 124 -2.90 21.00 -32.18
C VAL A 124 -4.01 20.00 -31.89
N LEU A 125 -3.64 18.72 -31.81
CA LEU A 125 -4.49 17.64 -31.31
C LEU A 125 -4.13 17.42 -29.84
N GLY A 126 -5.12 17.55 -28.96
CA GLY A 126 -5.00 17.24 -27.54
C GLY A 126 -5.83 16.02 -27.17
N ILE A 127 -5.24 15.15 -26.37
CA ILE A 127 -5.88 13.98 -25.78
C ILE A 127 -5.55 13.97 -24.29
N PHE A 128 -6.55 13.82 -23.43
CA PHE A 128 -6.31 13.63 -22.00
C PHE A 128 -7.29 12.67 -21.34
N TRP A 129 -6.84 12.04 -20.26
CA TRP A 129 -7.64 11.11 -19.46
C TRP A 129 -7.24 11.15 -17.99
N ASP A 130 -8.19 10.79 -17.13
CA ASP A 130 -8.00 10.69 -15.69
C ASP A 130 -7.08 9.49 -15.35
N ILE A 131 -6.04 9.73 -14.56
CA ILE A 131 -5.11 8.74 -14.03
C ILE A 131 -5.09 8.74 -12.49
N THR A 132 -6.07 9.38 -11.85
CA THR A 132 -6.17 9.51 -10.39
C THR A 132 -6.16 8.15 -9.71
N ASP A 133 -7.02 7.23 -10.14
CA ASP A 133 -7.10 5.87 -9.57
C ASP A 133 -5.80 5.09 -9.77
N PHE A 134 -5.16 5.27 -10.93
CA PHE A 134 -3.86 4.66 -11.23
C PHE A 134 -2.78 5.17 -10.27
N LYS A 135 -2.71 6.48 -10.04
CA LYS A 135 -1.75 7.09 -9.10
C LYS A 135 -2.00 6.66 -7.65
N GLN A 136 -3.27 6.62 -7.23
CA GLN A 136 -3.64 6.14 -5.90
C GLN A 136 -3.27 4.66 -5.69
N ALA A 137 -3.49 3.82 -6.71
CA ALA A 137 -3.09 2.42 -6.67
C ALA A 137 -1.56 2.26 -6.60
N GLN A 138 -0.82 3.05 -7.38
CA GLN A 138 0.64 3.06 -7.36
C GLN A 138 1.19 3.47 -5.99
N GLU A 139 0.62 4.51 -5.37
CA GLU A 139 1.03 4.96 -4.04
C GLU A 139 0.73 3.92 -2.96
N LYS A 140 -0.47 3.31 -2.99
CA LYS A 140 -0.84 2.22 -2.08
C LYS A 140 0.14 1.06 -2.21
N LEU A 141 0.45 0.65 -3.44
CA LEU A 141 1.42 -0.43 -3.70
C LEU A 141 2.81 -0.10 -3.15
N SER A 142 3.28 1.13 -3.34
CA SER A 142 4.57 1.59 -2.79
C SER A 142 4.61 1.47 -1.27
N LYS A 143 3.54 1.93 -0.59
CA LYS A 143 3.41 1.83 0.87
C LYS A 143 3.37 0.38 1.35
N TYR A 144 2.67 -0.51 0.63
CA TYR A 144 2.66 -1.94 0.96
C TYR A 144 4.04 -2.59 0.79
N ARG A 145 4.78 -2.26 -0.27
CA ARG A 145 6.15 -2.76 -0.48
C ARG A 145 7.09 -2.34 0.64
N GLU A 146 7.02 -1.08 1.07
CA GLU A 146 7.83 -0.59 2.19
C GLU A 146 7.50 -1.33 3.50
N ARG A 147 6.21 -1.55 3.78
CA ARG A 147 5.78 -2.33 4.95
C ARG A 147 6.25 -3.78 4.90
N MET A 148 6.16 -4.41 3.72
CA MET A 148 6.62 -5.79 3.53
C MET A 148 8.13 -5.91 3.71
N ALA A 149 8.92 -5.01 3.14
CA ALA A 149 10.37 -5.01 3.31
C ALA A 149 10.77 -4.90 4.79
N ARG A 150 10.11 -4.02 5.57
CA ARG A 150 10.33 -3.92 7.02
C ARG A 150 9.92 -5.18 7.77
N ALA A 151 8.82 -5.83 7.38
CA ALA A 151 8.37 -7.07 7.99
C ALA A 151 9.34 -8.22 7.72
N GLU A 152 9.87 -8.34 6.50
CA GLU A 152 10.89 -9.33 6.13
C GLU A 152 12.19 -9.13 6.92
N GLU A 153 12.65 -7.87 7.05
CA GLU A 153 13.82 -7.53 7.87
C GLU A 153 13.64 -7.95 9.33
N LEU A 154 12.49 -7.64 9.92
CA LEU A 154 12.15 -8.03 11.29
C LEU A 154 12.06 -9.57 11.45
N ALA A 155 11.49 -10.27 10.48
CA ALA A 155 11.39 -11.73 10.51
C ALA A 155 12.78 -12.41 10.42
N SER A 156 13.67 -11.88 9.57
CA SER A 156 15.06 -12.34 9.48
C SER A 156 15.80 -12.08 10.79
N LEU A 157 15.65 -10.87 11.36
CA LEU A 157 16.22 -10.54 12.66
C LEU A 157 15.68 -11.47 13.75
N GLY A 158 14.40 -11.82 13.74
CA GLY A 158 13.80 -12.79 14.66
C GLY A 158 14.48 -14.16 14.62
N THR A 159 14.72 -14.68 13.41
CA THR A 159 15.39 -15.97 13.20
C THR A 159 16.84 -15.95 13.70
N LEU A 160 17.60 -14.91 13.36
CA LEU A 160 18.98 -14.74 13.82
C LEU A 160 19.06 -14.56 15.33
N SER A 161 18.16 -13.75 15.89
CA SER A 161 18.07 -13.47 17.33
C SER A 161 17.77 -14.73 18.14
N ALA A 162 16.92 -15.62 17.65
CA ALA A 162 16.66 -16.92 18.29
C ALA A 162 17.91 -17.80 18.35
N THR A 163 18.70 -17.81 17.27
CA THR A 163 19.96 -18.56 17.19
C THR A 163 21.00 -17.98 18.16
N VAL A 164 21.22 -16.66 18.12
CA VAL A 164 22.13 -15.95 19.04
C VAL A 164 21.73 -16.15 20.50
N ALA A 165 20.44 -16.07 20.81
CA ALA A 165 19.95 -16.31 22.17
C ALA A 165 20.30 -17.73 22.64
N HIS A 166 20.11 -18.75 21.79
CA HIS A 166 20.49 -20.12 22.11
C HIS A 166 22.00 -20.26 22.38
N GLU A 167 22.83 -19.67 21.51
CA GLU A 167 24.29 -19.69 21.64
C GLU A 167 24.80 -18.99 22.92
N ILE A 168 24.10 -17.95 23.40
CA ILE A 168 24.45 -17.27 24.67
C ILE A 168 23.95 -18.07 25.88
N THR A 169 22.77 -18.71 25.81
CA THR A 169 22.22 -19.49 26.93
C THR A 169 23.11 -20.68 27.30
N GLN A 170 23.75 -21.33 26.31
CA GLN A 170 24.62 -22.48 26.54
C GLN A 170 25.78 -22.19 27.52
N PRO A 171 26.69 -21.23 27.26
CA PRO A 171 27.80 -20.92 28.17
C PRO A 171 27.32 -20.34 29.50
N LEU A 172 26.24 -19.55 29.54
CA LEU A 172 25.67 -19.04 30.80
C LEU A 172 25.19 -20.17 31.71
N THR A 173 24.60 -21.21 31.13
CA THR A 173 24.17 -22.41 31.88
C THR A 173 25.38 -23.11 32.51
N VAL A 174 26.50 -23.21 31.78
CA VAL A 174 27.75 -23.78 32.31
C VAL A 174 28.32 -22.91 33.42
N ILE A 175 28.39 -21.59 33.23
CA ILE A 175 28.91 -20.64 34.23
C ILE A 175 28.07 -20.72 35.51
N ARG A 176 26.73 -20.71 35.40
CA ARG A 176 25.82 -20.86 36.54
C ARG A 176 26.11 -22.13 37.33
N LEU A 177 26.19 -23.28 36.64
CA LEU A 177 26.47 -24.58 37.26
C LEU A 177 27.84 -24.61 37.97
N LEU A 178 28.87 -24.00 37.37
CA LEU A 178 30.20 -23.91 37.99
C LEU A 178 30.17 -23.09 39.28
N ILE A 179 29.46 -21.96 39.29
CA ILE A 179 29.33 -21.11 40.47
C ILE A 179 28.50 -21.81 41.57
N GLU A 180 27.39 -22.45 41.21
CA GLU A 180 26.57 -23.26 42.14
C GLU A 180 27.40 -24.36 42.80
N ASN A 181 28.15 -25.12 42.01
CA ASN A 181 29.04 -26.17 42.53
C ASN A 181 30.14 -25.61 43.46
N ALA A 182 30.70 -24.44 43.15
CA ALA A 182 31.68 -23.78 44.01
C ALA A 182 31.06 -23.35 45.34
N LEU A 183 29.84 -22.78 45.31
CA LEU A 183 29.09 -22.42 46.52
C LEU A 183 28.81 -23.65 47.39
N THR A 184 28.31 -24.75 46.82
CA THR A 184 28.03 -25.98 47.58
C THR A 184 29.29 -26.55 48.25
N LYS A 185 30.44 -26.51 47.57
CA LYS A 185 31.73 -26.94 48.17
C LYS A 185 32.20 -26.01 49.29
N LEU A 186 32.00 -24.69 49.13
CA LEU A 186 32.38 -23.71 50.15
C LEU A 186 31.46 -23.76 51.37
N GLU A 187 30.20 -24.17 51.24
CA GLU A 187 29.29 -24.41 52.38
C GLU A 187 29.74 -25.58 53.26
N ALA A 188 30.44 -26.56 52.68
CA ALA A 188 31.04 -27.69 53.41
C ALA A 188 32.37 -27.36 54.10
N THR A 189 32.90 -26.14 53.94
CA THR A 189 34.21 -25.71 54.45
C THR A 189 34.08 -24.38 55.19
N SER A 190 34.86 -24.10 56.24
CA SER A 190 34.83 -22.79 56.92
C SER A 190 35.45 -21.68 56.07
N SER A 191 34.70 -21.22 55.07
CA SER A 191 35.13 -20.26 54.05
C SER A 191 34.79 -18.81 54.46
N PRO A 192 35.58 -17.81 54.05
CA PRO A 192 35.27 -16.41 54.36
C PRO A 192 33.93 -15.97 53.74
N GLU A 193 33.08 -15.30 54.53
CA GLU A 193 31.75 -14.80 54.08
C GLU A 193 31.82 -13.92 52.84
N THR A 194 32.94 -13.21 52.66
CA THR A 194 33.20 -12.33 51.50
C THR A 194 33.27 -13.10 50.18
N VAL A 195 33.79 -14.33 50.17
CA VAL A 195 33.88 -15.18 48.97
C VAL A 195 32.50 -15.71 48.61
N THR A 196 31.75 -16.21 49.58
CA THR A 196 30.37 -16.69 49.40
C THR A 196 29.46 -15.57 48.88
N LYS A 197 29.59 -14.35 49.42
CA LYS A 197 28.82 -13.19 48.96
C LYS A 197 29.11 -12.86 47.48
N ARG A 198 30.39 -12.80 47.08
CA ARG A 198 30.78 -12.52 45.69
C ARG A 198 30.27 -13.56 44.69
N LEU A 199 30.23 -14.84 45.06
CA LEU A 199 29.68 -15.89 44.20
C LEU A 199 28.15 -15.79 44.07
N LYS A 200 27.44 -15.43 45.15
CA LYS A 200 25.99 -15.15 45.09
C LYS A 200 25.68 -13.91 44.22
N ASP A 201 26.48 -12.86 44.33
CA ASP A 201 26.37 -11.68 43.46
C ASP A 201 26.59 -12.08 41.98
N SER A 202 27.56 -12.96 41.71
CA SER A 202 27.83 -13.47 40.36
C SER A 202 26.68 -14.33 39.80
N LEU A 203 26.03 -15.16 40.63
CA LEU A 203 24.83 -15.91 40.21
C LEU A 203 23.65 -14.98 39.88
N THR A 204 23.50 -13.91 40.66
CA THR A 204 22.47 -12.90 40.43
C THR A 204 22.68 -12.25 39.07
N GLU A 205 23.93 -11.91 38.72
CA GLU A 205 24.27 -11.33 37.43
C GLU A 205 24.04 -12.30 36.26
N VAL A 206 24.44 -13.58 36.40
CA VAL A 206 24.16 -14.61 35.38
C VAL A 206 22.66 -14.80 35.16
N SER A 207 21.86 -14.74 36.23
CA SER A 207 20.40 -14.82 36.15
C SER A 207 19.80 -13.60 35.45
N ASN A 208 20.32 -12.40 35.73
CA ASN A 208 19.91 -11.17 35.05
C ASN A 208 20.17 -11.25 33.54
N ILE A 209 21.37 -11.68 33.13
CA ILE A 209 21.73 -11.83 31.72
C ILE A 209 20.83 -12.89 31.06
N THR A 210 20.60 -14.03 31.73
CA THR A 210 19.71 -15.08 31.21
C THR A 210 18.29 -14.54 30.95
N SER A 211 17.75 -13.74 31.87
CA SER A 211 16.44 -13.09 31.72
C SER A 211 16.39 -12.10 30.55
N ILE A 212 17.47 -11.35 30.30
CA ILE A 212 17.58 -10.46 29.13
C ILE A 212 17.55 -11.26 27.83
N VAL A 213 18.33 -12.35 27.76
CA VAL A 213 18.40 -13.21 26.58
C VAL A 213 17.05 -13.88 26.31
N GLU A 214 16.32 -14.32 27.33
CA GLU A 214 14.99 -14.88 27.19
C GLU A 214 13.96 -13.86 26.69
N ARG A 215 13.97 -12.62 27.21
CA ARG A 215 13.11 -11.54 26.70
C ARG A 215 13.40 -11.24 25.24
N PHE A 216 14.67 -11.16 24.86
CA PHE A 216 15.09 -10.93 23.48
C PHE A 216 14.65 -12.08 22.55
N ARG A 217 14.81 -13.33 22.98
CA ARG A 217 14.34 -14.52 22.25
C ARG A 217 12.82 -14.53 22.06
N ASN A 218 12.06 -14.13 23.08
CA ASN A 218 10.60 -14.09 23.01
C ASN A 218 10.11 -12.97 22.09
N PHE A 219 10.76 -11.81 22.11
CA PHE A 219 10.52 -10.73 21.15
C PHE A 219 10.78 -11.19 19.71
N ALA A 220 11.92 -11.84 19.49
CA ALA A 220 12.32 -12.40 18.21
C ALA A 220 11.38 -13.50 17.69
N ARG A 221 10.77 -14.29 18.58
CA ARG A 221 9.81 -15.34 18.20
C ARG A 221 8.42 -14.81 17.88
N ARG A 222 8.03 -13.66 18.43
CA ARG A 222 6.73 -13.01 18.13
C ARG A 222 6.60 -12.57 16.67
N SER A 223 7.70 -12.33 15.96
CA SER A 223 7.65 -11.93 14.54
C SER A 223 7.45 -13.08 13.55
N SER A 224 7.59 -14.35 13.96
CA SER A 224 7.65 -15.48 13.02
C SER A 224 6.55 -16.53 13.17
N GLU A 225 5.71 -16.53 14.21
CA GLU A 225 4.61 -17.49 14.35
C GLU A 225 3.44 -16.90 15.15
N GLU A 226 2.52 -16.20 14.47
CA GLU A 226 1.13 -16.12 14.91
C GLU A 226 0.31 -17.03 14.01
N ILE A 227 0.33 -18.33 14.31
CA ILE A 227 -0.67 -19.25 13.75
C ILE A 227 -1.98 -18.93 14.46
N VAL A 228 -2.70 -17.97 13.90
CA VAL A 228 -4.06 -17.64 14.27
C VAL A 228 -4.93 -18.82 13.84
N ARG A 229 -5.57 -19.47 14.80
CA ARG A 229 -6.49 -20.58 14.54
C ARG A 229 -7.78 -20.36 15.32
N GLU A 230 -8.82 -21.07 14.90
CA GLU A 230 -10.07 -21.10 15.65
C GLU A 230 -9.86 -21.89 16.95
N ILE A 231 -10.15 -21.26 18.08
CA ILE A 231 -9.85 -21.79 19.42
C ILE A 231 -11.11 -21.74 20.28
N GLU A 232 -11.31 -22.81 21.04
CA GLU A 232 -12.33 -22.91 22.08
C GLU A 232 -11.77 -22.39 23.40
N LEU A 233 -12.29 -21.26 23.87
CA LEU A 233 -11.80 -20.59 25.08
C LEU A 233 -11.91 -21.46 26.35
N GLY A 234 -12.88 -22.36 26.41
CA GLY A 234 -13.02 -23.29 27.54
C GLY A 234 -11.81 -24.20 27.70
N VAL A 235 -11.29 -24.75 26.60
CA VAL A 235 -10.11 -25.62 26.61
C VAL A 235 -8.87 -24.89 27.10
N VAL A 236 -8.72 -23.62 26.73
CA VAL A 236 -7.62 -22.77 27.18
C VAL A 236 -7.75 -22.45 28.68
N GLY A 237 -8.95 -22.06 29.12
CA GLY A 237 -9.24 -21.76 30.53
C GLY A 237 -8.98 -22.93 31.46
N GLU A 238 -9.44 -24.14 31.11
CA GLU A 238 -9.18 -25.36 31.88
C GLU A 238 -7.69 -25.63 32.07
N ARG A 239 -6.91 -25.40 31.01
CA ARG A 239 -5.46 -25.62 31.01
C ARG A 239 -4.75 -24.62 31.93
N VAL A 240 -5.13 -23.35 31.89
CA VAL A 240 -4.60 -22.30 32.79
C VAL A 240 -4.94 -22.60 34.25
N VAL A 241 -6.18 -22.98 34.55
CA VAL A 241 -6.57 -23.36 35.93
C VAL A 241 -5.77 -24.57 36.42
N LYS A 242 -5.53 -25.56 35.56
CA LYS A 242 -4.68 -26.72 35.90
C LYS A 242 -3.25 -26.31 36.27
N LEU A 243 -2.68 -25.33 35.57
CA LEU A 243 -1.33 -24.81 35.83
C LEU A 243 -1.27 -23.97 37.12
N LEU A 244 -2.32 -23.21 37.43
CA LEU A 244 -2.41 -22.38 38.64
C LEU A 244 -2.81 -23.16 39.90
N ASN A 245 -3.32 -24.38 39.75
CA ASN A 245 -3.91 -25.16 40.85
C ASN A 245 -2.94 -25.36 42.03
N GLU A 246 -1.66 -25.61 41.76
CA GLU A 246 -0.63 -25.79 42.81
C GLU A 246 -0.29 -24.48 43.55
N SER A 247 -0.37 -23.34 42.86
CA SER A 247 -0.18 -22.02 43.48
C SER A 247 -1.41 -21.62 44.30
N ALA A 248 -2.61 -21.83 43.77
CA ALA A 248 -3.88 -21.56 44.44
C ALA A 248 -4.05 -22.41 45.71
N ARG A 249 -3.69 -23.70 45.66
CA ARG A 249 -3.71 -24.58 46.83
C ARG A 249 -2.78 -24.10 47.95
N ARG A 250 -1.58 -23.62 47.62
CA ARG A 250 -0.65 -23.02 48.60
C ARG A 250 -1.19 -21.73 49.21
N ALA A 251 -1.90 -20.93 48.42
CA ALA A 251 -2.57 -19.71 48.87
C ALA A 251 -3.92 -19.96 49.56
N ARG A 252 -4.40 -21.21 49.64
CA ARG A 252 -5.74 -21.60 50.12
C ARG A 252 -6.90 -20.93 49.36
N ILE A 253 -6.71 -20.73 48.07
CA ILE A 253 -7.71 -20.16 47.16
C ILE A 253 -8.31 -21.30 46.33
N THR A 254 -9.63 -21.27 46.14
CA THR A 254 -10.34 -22.21 45.25
C THR A 254 -10.63 -21.52 43.92
N LEU A 255 -10.17 -22.12 42.82
CA LEU A 255 -10.42 -21.62 41.47
C LEU A 255 -11.70 -22.26 40.91
N HIS A 256 -12.58 -21.45 40.33
CA HIS A 256 -13.80 -21.90 39.66
C HIS A 256 -13.84 -21.34 38.23
N LEU A 257 -13.97 -22.23 37.24
CA LEU A 257 -14.31 -21.89 35.86
C LEU A 257 -15.83 -22.01 35.68
N ASN A 258 -16.48 -20.92 35.31
CA ASN A 258 -17.93 -20.89 35.10
C ASN A 258 -18.27 -20.30 33.73
N GLY A 259 -19.22 -20.92 33.02
CA GLY A 259 -19.81 -20.37 31.81
C GLY A 259 -18.94 -20.39 30.55
N MET A 260 -17.87 -21.19 30.54
CA MET A 260 -16.95 -21.28 29.40
C MET A 260 -17.57 -21.96 28.17
N ASP A 261 -18.47 -22.93 28.39
CA ASP A 261 -19.18 -23.70 27.37
C ASP A 261 -20.18 -22.87 26.56
N LYS A 262 -20.41 -21.61 26.95
CA LYS A 262 -21.30 -20.66 26.26
C LYS A 262 -20.55 -19.62 25.44
N LEU A 263 -19.21 -19.64 25.46
CA LEU A 263 -18.39 -18.66 24.76
C LEU A 263 -18.25 -19.01 23.28
N PRO A 264 -18.22 -18.00 22.38
CA PRO A 264 -18.00 -18.24 20.96
C PRO A 264 -16.56 -18.73 20.71
N LEU A 265 -16.39 -19.45 19.62
CA LEU A 265 -15.08 -19.73 19.06
C LEU A 265 -14.42 -18.40 18.65
N VAL A 266 -13.13 -18.28 18.95
CA VAL A 266 -12.36 -17.06 18.68
C VAL A 266 -11.17 -17.36 17.78
N TYR A 267 -10.89 -16.44 16.86
CA TYR A 267 -9.83 -16.59 15.87
C TYR A 267 -8.61 -15.76 16.28
N LEU A 268 -7.67 -16.38 16.98
CA LEU A 268 -6.54 -15.70 17.63
C LEU A 268 -5.39 -16.69 17.90
N ASN A 269 -4.30 -16.22 18.51
CA ASN A 269 -3.20 -17.08 18.94
C ASN A 269 -3.48 -17.64 20.35
N GLU A 270 -3.45 -18.96 20.50
CA GLU A 270 -3.74 -19.65 21.78
C GLU A 270 -2.80 -19.21 22.91
N LYS A 271 -1.52 -18.97 22.62
CA LYS A 271 -0.54 -18.55 23.63
C LYS A 271 -0.79 -17.13 24.15
N ASP A 272 -1.33 -16.25 23.32
CA ASP A 272 -1.66 -14.88 23.75
C ASP A 272 -2.89 -14.87 24.67
N MET A 273 -3.86 -15.77 24.44
CA MET A 273 -4.97 -15.95 25.38
C MET A 273 -4.54 -16.62 26.68
N GLU A 274 -3.64 -17.61 26.63
CA GLU A 274 -3.05 -18.18 27.85
C GLU A 274 -2.37 -17.07 28.66
N GLN A 275 -1.56 -16.20 28.02
CA GLN A 275 -0.93 -15.05 28.68
C GLN A 275 -1.95 -14.06 29.27
N LEU A 276 -3.02 -13.74 28.54
CA LEU A 276 -4.09 -12.88 29.02
C LEU A 276 -4.76 -13.48 30.27
N PHE A 277 -5.09 -14.77 30.24
CA PHE A 277 -5.67 -15.44 31.40
C PHE A 277 -4.72 -15.42 32.60
N PHE A 278 -3.42 -15.68 32.41
CA PHE A 278 -2.44 -15.56 33.50
C PHE A 278 -2.37 -14.14 34.07
N ALA A 279 -2.34 -13.12 33.21
CA ALA A 279 -2.29 -11.72 33.64
C ALA A 279 -3.55 -11.26 34.39
N LEU A 280 -4.69 -11.91 34.18
CA LEU A 280 -5.94 -11.65 34.91
C LEU A 280 -6.01 -12.39 36.26
N THR A 281 -5.13 -13.37 36.47
CA THR A 281 -5.09 -14.22 37.69
C THR A 281 -3.93 -13.89 38.63
N ASP A 282 -2.91 -13.17 38.17
CA ASP A 282 -1.83 -12.58 38.97
C ASP A 282 -2.31 -11.34 39.75
#